data_AF-A0A2V3TXW5-F1
#
_entry.id   AF-A0A2V3TXW5-F1
#
_cell.length_a   1.000
_cell.length_b   1.000
_cell.length_c   1.000
_cell.angle_alpha   90.00
_cell.angle_beta   90.00
_cell.angle_gamma   90.00
#
_symmetry.space_group_name_H-M   'P 1'
#
loop_
_entity.id
_entity.type
_entity.pdbx_description
1 polymer ?
#
loop_
_entity_poly.entity_id
_entity_poly.type
_entity_poly.pdbx_seq_one_letter_code
_entity_poly.pdbx_strand_id
1 'polypeptide(L)'
;MDHYDLLARPDWKARSVLIVTPYVEGEFFQRLVKDLKLGLLTVVVDGGCRPDDVTMIQALRSKGRDVQVALGGATGLVHAKVFHVEWETSGGRTAHTLVYGSGNATRQAFHGGINAELMCKARLTAASHGPVLDWARAVREAVTAAAEGSVTVEAARDVALADGIFVRLPAIVVKDATTKASNFDLWLQRGRLAAAFRPDPSFLRVHINLRADLPPGTVEQTVLDVGFEMPRTRRLSIPYLQTVEDFDDAPDGSGHWRSRFFALTQLGDWCSATCHAERNPVFRKAGHEGRVRLIGLLKELVDPVQRDGVRGRYLDRVERLWAALGEDAGTFLSATDGYIDLGQYARLFEQRVEYDLELAADDEFCTRFVDGVEIIEVPRFRVDTGAWNAFVESFARQLHLESIKRRSVSLIYQRVSAALTGLAEDPFQDPRRTIKLLRKHWNDVIEDDEGEATTVGAYVDGYQDIWR
;
A
#
# COMPACT_ATOMS: atom_id res chain seq x y z
N MET A 1 -27.25 22.01 9.03
CA MET A 1 -27.77 20.64 8.96
C MET A 1 -26.58 19.72 9.11
N ASP A 2 -26.53 18.93 10.18
CA ASP A 2 -25.38 18.06 10.40
C ASP A 2 -25.43 16.87 9.44
N HIS A 3 -24.40 16.82 8.59
CA HIS A 3 -24.23 15.87 7.49
C HIS A 3 -24.01 14.43 7.99
N TYR A 4 -25.06 13.75 8.50
CA TYR A 4 -25.26 12.29 8.68
C TYR A 4 -26.74 11.94 9.02
N ASP A 5 -27.68 12.88 8.89
CA ASP A 5 -29.09 12.75 9.34
C ASP A 5 -29.83 11.52 8.76
N LEU A 6 -29.31 10.93 7.69
CA LEU A 6 -29.78 9.65 7.15
C LEU A 6 -29.74 8.52 8.18
N LEU A 7 -28.71 8.44 9.01
CA LEU A 7 -28.57 7.38 10.02
C LEU A 7 -29.03 7.79 11.41
N ALA A 8 -29.29 9.08 11.67
CA ALA A 8 -29.69 9.56 12.99
C ALA A 8 -31.21 9.50 13.23
N ARG A 9 -31.57 9.40 14.52
CA ARG A 9 -32.92 9.54 15.09
C ARG A 9 -32.77 10.18 16.48
N PRO A 10 -32.97 11.51 16.65
CA PRO A 10 -32.63 12.22 17.88
C PRO A 10 -33.26 11.67 19.17
N ASP A 11 -34.46 11.10 19.08
CA ASP A 11 -35.20 10.61 20.25
C ASP A 11 -35.01 9.11 20.53
N TRP A 12 -34.27 8.40 19.68
CA TRP A 12 -34.11 6.94 19.77
C TRP A 12 -32.65 6.59 20.01
N LYS A 13 -32.42 5.60 20.88
CA LYS A 13 -31.08 5.11 21.17
C LYS A 13 -30.73 4.00 20.17
N ALA A 14 -29.62 4.13 19.44
CA ALA A 14 -29.14 3.04 18.60
C ALA A 14 -28.64 1.88 19.50
N ARG A 15 -29.21 0.69 19.32
CA ARG A 15 -28.74 -0.52 20.01
C ARG A 15 -27.62 -1.18 19.22
N SER A 16 -27.87 -1.44 17.94
CA SER A 16 -26.92 -2.07 17.05
C SER A 16 -26.95 -1.48 15.65
N VAL A 17 -25.80 -1.50 14.97
CA VAL A 17 -25.66 -1.09 13.57
C VAL A 17 -24.99 -2.22 12.81
N LEU A 18 -25.51 -2.56 11.63
CA LEU A 18 -24.92 -3.47 10.67
C LEU A 18 -24.58 -2.67 9.43
N ILE A 19 -23.35 -2.81 8.95
CA ILE A 19 -22.88 -2.18 7.72
C ILE A 19 -22.33 -3.28 6.81
N VAL A 20 -22.88 -3.40 5.62
CA VAL A 20 -22.32 -4.20 4.53
C VAL A 20 -21.88 -3.22 3.45
N THR A 21 -20.58 -3.17 3.15
CA THR A 21 -20.00 -2.16 2.27
C THR A 21 -18.70 -2.64 1.61
N PRO A 22 -18.43 -2.29 0.33
CA PRO A 22 -17.16 -2.64 -0.33
C PRO A 22 -15.98 -1.74 0.04
N TYR A 23 -16.25 -0.53 0.55
CA TYR A 23 -15.22 0.45 0.93
C TYR A 23 -15.56 1.11 2.25
N VAL A 24 -14.50 1.47 2.98
CA VAL A 24 -14.55 1.97 4.35
C VAL A 24 -13.54 3.10 4.52
N GLU A 25 -13.85 4.05 5.40
CA GLU A 25 -12.94 5.13 5.80
C GLU A 25 -13.08 5.39 7.30
N GLY A 26 -11.95 5.59 7.99
CA GLY A 26 -11.94 5.75 9.45
C GLY A 26 -12.79 6.90 9.96
N GLU A 27 -12.78 8.05 9.27
CA GLU A 27 -13.55 9.22 9.69
C GLU A 27 -15.06 8.94 9.72
N PHE A 28 -15.58 8.17 8.75
CA PHE A 28 -16.99 7.77 8.73
C PHE A 28 -17.35 6.98 9.99
N PHE A 29 -16.55 5.96 10.34
CA PHE A 29 -16.88 5.10 11.47
C PHE A 29 -16.65 5.81 12.82
N GLN A 30 -15.59 6.59 12.96
CA GLN A 30 -15.33 7.40 14.15
C GLN A 30 -16.50 8.35 14.45
N ARG A 31 -17.05 8.99 13.41
CA ARG A 31 -18.21 9.86 13.55
C ARG A 31 -19.49 9.06 13.82
N LEU A 32 -19.74 7.96 13.09
CA LEU A 32 -20.90 7.08 13.32
C LEU A 32 -21.01 6.63 14.78
N VAL A 33 -19.90 6.15 15.37
CA VAL A 33 -19.91 5.66 16.75
C VAL A 33 -20.06 6.78 17.77
N LYS A 34 -19.56 7.99 17.45
CA LYS A 34 -19.71 9.20 18.28
C LYS A 34 -21.16 9.68 18.30
N ASP A 35 -21.79 9.74 17.12
CA ASP A 35 -23.11 10.35 16.94
C ASP A 35 -24.22 9.40 17.39
N LEU A 36 -24.14 8.11 17.06
CA LEU A 36 -25.18 7.14 17.41
C LEU A 36 -25.04 6.53 18.80
N LYS A 37 -23.84 6.56 19.41
CA LYS A 37 -23.55 5.95 20.72
C LYS A 37 -24.07 4.51 20.85
N LEU A 38 -23.92 3.75 19.77
CA LEU A 38 -24.39 2.38 19.61
C LEU A 38 -23.66 1.40 20.54
N GLY A 39 -24.35 0.32 20.94
CA GLY A 39 -23.78 -0.76 21.77
C GLY A 39 -23.02 -1.82 20.96
N LEU A 40 -23.50 -2.16 19.75
CA LEU A 40 -22.87 -3.16 18.87
C LEU A 40 -22.74 -2.62 17.43
N LEU A 41 -21.50 -2.60 16.91
CA LEU A 41 -21.22 -2.36 15.49
C LEU A 41 -20.82 -3.67 14.83
N THR A 42 -21.59 -4.10 13.82
CA THR A 42 -21.26 -5.24 12.96
C THR A 42 -20.91 -4.71 11.57
N VAL A 43 -19.76 -5.10 11.04
CA VAL A 43 -19.32 -4.67 9.70
C VAL A 43 -18.92 -5.87 8.87
N VAL A 44 -19.49 -5.98 7.67
CA VAL A 44 -19.04 -6.91 6.62
C VAL A 44 -18.44 -6.07 5.51
N VAL A 45 -17.13 -6.20 5.31
CA VAL A 45 -16.39 -5.51 4.25
C VAL A 45 -16.07 -6.49 3.13
N ASP A 46 -16.05 -6.04 1.88
CA ASP A 46 -15.61 -6.87 0.75
C ASP A 46 -14.28 -7.58 1.03
N GLY A 47 -14.17 -8.85 0.62
CA GLY A 47 -12.98 -9.67 0.86
C GLY A 47 -11.70 -9.06 0.29
N GLY A 48 -11.78 -8.24 -0.76
CA GLY A 48 -10.66 -7.46 -1.30
C GLY A 48 -10.30 -6.21 -0.50
N CYS A 49 -10.77 -6.05 0.74
CA CYS A 49 -10.36 -4.95 1.62
C CYS A 49 -8.92 -5.12 2.09
N ARG A 50 -8.34 -4.00 2.56
CA ARG A 50 -6.99 -4.00 3.13
C ARG A 50 -7.05 -4.56 4.56
N PRO A 51 -6.02 -5.26 5.04
CA PRO A 51 -5.94 -5.62 6.46
C PRO A 51 -6.07 -4.39 7.38
N ASP A 52 -5.43 -3.28 7.01
CA ASP A 52 -5.50 -2.03 7.79
C ASP A 52 -6.91 -1.45 7.86
N ASP A 53 -7.74 -1.65 6.82
CA ASP A 53 -9.15 -1.26 6.84
C ASP A 53 -9.91 -2.00 7.96
N VAL A 54 -9.60 -3.29 8.15
CA VAL A 54 -10.20 -4.14 9.19
C VAL A 54 -9.72 -3.70 10.57
N THR A 55 -8.41 -3.54 10.75
CA THR A 55 -7.79 -3.11 12.01
C THR A 55 -8.32 -1.74 12.45
N MET A 56 -8.46 -0.80 11.51
CA MET A 56 -9.00 0.54 11.76
C MET A 56 -10.43 0.50 12.33
N ILE A 57 -11.28 -0.39 11.83
CA ILE A 57 -12.64 -0.55 12.35
C ILE A 57 -12.62 -1.25 13.71
N GLN A 58 -11.85 -2.33 13.85
CA GLN A 58 -11.71 -3.08 15.12
C GLN A 58 -11.21 -2.20 16.27
N ALA A 59 -10.33 -1.23 15.98
CA ALA A 59 -9.81 -0.27 16.95
C ALA A 59 -10.89 0.64 17.58
N LEU A 60 -12.11 0.67 17.02
CA LEU A 60 -13.24 1.40 17.59
C LEU A 60 -13.88 0.68 18.78
N ARG A 61 -13.48 -0.55 19.12
CA ARG A 61 -13.96 -1.23 20.32
C ARG A 61 -13.63 -0.41 21.58
N SER A 62 -14.59 -0.25 22.48
CA SER A 62 -14.40 0.46 23.75
C SER A 62 -15.30 -0.11 24.84
N LYS A 63 -15.09 0.27 26.10
CA LYS A 63 -15.99 -0.15 27.19
C LYS A 63 -17.44 0.23 26.87
N GLY A 64 -18.33 -0.75 26.80
CA GLY A 64 -19.75 -0.56 26.46
C GLY A 64 -20.07 -0.50 24.96
N ARG A 65 -19.08 -0.64 24.07
CA ARG A 65 -19.27 -0.75 22.62
C ARG A 65 -18.49 -1.93 22.07
N ASP A 66 -19.22 -2.95 21.61
CA ASP A 66 -18.61 -4.05 20.88
C ASP A 66 -18.53 -3.75 19.38
N VAL A 67 -17.47 -4.26 18.75
CA VAL A 67 -17.20 -4.12 17.32
C VAL A 67 -16.83 -5.49 16.77
N GLN A 68 -17.58 -5.90 15.75
CA GLN A 68 -17.38 -7.16 15.04
C GLN A 68 -17.17 -6.84 13.56
N VAL A 69 -16.09 -7.36 13.00
CA VAL A 69 -15.72 -7.14 11.60
C VAL A 69 -15.51 -8.50 10.94
N ALA A 70 -16.06 -8.66 9.75
CA ALA A 70 -15.91 -9.87 8.94
C ALA A 70 -15.70 -9.51 7.47
N LEU A 71 -15.24 -10.49 6.71
CA LEU A 71 -15.06 -10.39 5.27
C LEU A 71 -16.26 -10.97 4.54
N GLY A 72 -16.75 -10.25 3.54
CA GLY A 72 -17.78 -10.68 2.62
C GLY A 72 -17.19 -11.26 1.34
N GLY A 73 -17.63 -12.44 0.95
CA GLY A 73 -17.32 -13.09 -0.32
C GLY A 73 -18.55 -13.17 -1.23
N ALA A 74 -18.32 -12.99 -2.52
CA ALA A 74 -19.26 -13.27 -3.60
C ALA A 74 -18.47 -13.84 -4.80
N THR A 75 -19.17 -14.30 -5.85
CA THR A 75 -18.50 -14.67 -7.13
C THR A 75 -17.79 -13.46 -7.76
N GLY A 76 -18.20 -12.25 -7.40
CA GLY A 76 -17.49 -11.00 -7.67
C GLY A 76 -17.21 -10.23 -6.37
N LEU A 77 -17.42 -8.91 -6.39
CA LEU A 77 -17.25 -8.07 -5.21
C LEU A 77 -18.53 -8.04 -4.36
N VAL A 78 -18.39 -7.99 -3.04
CA VAL A 78 -19.50 -7.59 -2.15
C VAL A 78 -19.71 -6.10 -2.28
N HIS A 79 -20.43 -5.71 -3.34
CA HIS A 79 -20.66 -4.30 -3.70
C HIS A 79 -21.94 -3.72 -3.09
N ALA A 80 -22.60 -4.47 -2.20
CA ALA A 80 -23.77 -4.03 -1.45
C ALA A 80 -23.38 -2.90 -0.50
N LYS A 81 -24.25 -1.89 -0.38
CA LYS A 81 -24.07 -0.73 0.51
C LYS A 81 -25.32 -0.61 1.36
N VAL A 82 -25.32 -1.36 2.44
CA VAL A 82 -26.50 -1.59 3.28
C VAL A 82 -26.14 -1.24 4.71
N PHE A 83 -26.95 -0.39 5.32
CA PHE A 83 -26.81 0.07 6.68
C PHE A 83 -28.13 -0.25 7.40
N HIS A 84 -28.09 -1.17 8.36
CA HIS A 84 -29.25 -1.50 9.18
C HIS A 84 -29.01 -0.99 10.60
N VAL A 85 -29.94 -0.20 11.12
CA VAL A 85 -29.89 0.31 12.50
C VAL A 85 -31.07 -0.25 13.28
N GLU A 86 -30.76 -0.92 14.38
CA GLU A 86 -31.73 -1.28 15.41
C GLU A 86 -31.76 -0.19 16.48
N TRP A 87 -32.97 0.26 16.79
CA TRP A 87 -33.26 1.35 17.69
C TRP A 87 -34.05 0.87 18.89
N GLU A 88 -33.79 1.51 20.01
CA GLU A 88 -34.68 1.55 21.16
C GLU A 88 -35.43 2.88 21.15
N THR A 89 -36.75 2.80 21.01
CA THR A 89 -37.63 3.96 21.12
C THR A 89 -37.71 4.44 22.58
N SER A 90 -38.15 5.68 22.79
CA SER A 90 -38.39 6.25 24.13
C SER A 90 -39.36 5.43 24.99
N GLY A 91 -40.25 4.64 24.37
CA GLY A 91 -41.15 3.71 25.06
C GLY A 91 -40.58 2.29 25.25
N GLY A 92 -39.28 2.08 25.07
CA GLY A 92 -38.59 0.78 25.25
C GLY A 92 -38.82 -0.25 24.13
N ARG A 93 -39.58 0.10 23.08
CA ARG A 93 -39.84 -0.79 21.93
C ARG A 93 -38.68 -0.78 20.95
N THR A 94 -38.45 -1.92 20.30
CA THR A 94 -37.49 -2.04 19.19
C THR A 94 -38.07 -1.46 17.91
N ALA A 95 -37.26 -0.67 17.18
CA ALA A 95 -37.57 -0.19 15.85
C ALA A 95 -36.36 -0.37 14.92
N HIS A 96 -36.60 -0.39 13.61
CA HIS A 96 -35.55 -0.70 12.64
C HIS A 96 -35.54 0.32 11.50
N THR A 97 -34.34 0.65 11.03
CA THR A 97 -34.13 1.48 9.83
C THR A 97 -33.17 0.79 8.90
N LEU A 98 -33.49 0.77 7.62
CA LEU A 98 -32.58 0.38 6.55
C LEU A 98 -32.19 1.63 5.77
N VAL A 99 -30.90 1.83 5.56
CA VAL A 99 -30.37 2.75 4.57
C VAL A 99 -29.61 1.94 3.53
N TYR A 100 -29.88 2.20 2.25
CA TYR A 100 -29.23 1.50 1.14
C TYR A 100 -29.11 2.41 -0.07
N GLY A 101 -28.13 2.16 -0.94
CA GLY A 101 -27.92 3.01 -2.11
C GLY A 101 -26.55 2.86 -2.75
N SER A 102 -26.05 3.95 -3.34
CA SER A 102 -24.74 4.01 -4.00
C SER A 102 -23.59 4.41 -3.07
N GLY A 103 -23.90 4.99 -1.90
CA GLY A 103 -22.90 5.54 -0.97
C GLY A 103 -22.21 4.48 -0.11
N ASN A 104 -20.87 4.47 -0.15
CA ASN A 104 -20.03 3.61 0.70
C ASN A 104 -19.97 4.12 2.14
N ALA A 105 -19.43 3.32 3.06
CA ALA A 105 -19.12 3.73 4.43
C ALA A 105 -17.88 4.66 4.49
N THR A 106 -17.96 5.79 3.80
CA THR A 106 -16.90 6.78 3.68
C THR A 106 -17.44 8.19 3.89
N ARG A 107 -16.54 9.13 4.18
CA ARG A 107 -16.88 10.55 4.35
C ARG A 107 -17.43 11.12 3.05
N GLN A 108 -16.84 10.80 1.90
CA GLN A 108 -17.21 11.37 0.61
C GLN A 108 -18.68 11.06 0.26
N ALA A 109 -19.16 9.87 0.62
CA ALA A 109 -20.53 9.44 0.36
C ALA A 109 -21.57 10.08 1.29
N PHE A 110 -21.21 10.35 2.56
CA PHE A 110 -22.15 10.84 3.58
C PHE A 110 -22.02 12.34 3.90
N HIS A 111 -20.96 13.01 3.44
CA HIS A 111 -20.76 14.44 3.64
C HIS A 111 -21.68 15.31 2.77
N GLY A 112 -22.20 14.79 1.65
CA GLY A 112 -23.17 15.48 0.79
C GLY A 112 -22.61 16.64 -0.04
N GLY A 113 -21.30 16.88 0.00
CA GLY A 113 -20.62 17.95 -0.74
C GLY A 113 -19.45 17.48 -1.62
N ILE A 114 -19.25 16.16 -1.75
CA ILE A 114 -18.12 15.58 -2.49
C ILE A 114 -18.66 14.68 -3.62
N ASN A 115 -19.34 13.59 -3.26
CA ASN A 115 -19.94 12.70 -4.26
C ASN A 115 -21.43 13.00 -4.44
N ALA A 116 -21.91 12.83 -5.67
CA ALA A 116 -23.34 12.67 -5.95
C ALA A 116 -23.74 11.22 -5.66
N GLU A 117 -24.51 10.99 -4.60
CA GLU A 117 -24.95 9.67 -4.17
C GLU A 117 -26.49 9.59 -4.13
N LEU A 118 -27.04 8.42 -4.49
CA LEU A 118 -28.45 8.11 -4.26
C LEU A 118 -28.56 7.17 -3.06
N MET A 119 -29.25 7.63 -2.01
CA MET A 119 -29.47 6.87 -0.78
C MET A 119 -30.95 6.85 -0.45
N CYS A 120 -31.46 5.66 -0.11
CA CYS A 120 -32.84 5.43 0.32
C CYS A 120 -32.85 5.08 1.82
N LYS A 121 -33.77 5.69 2.58
CA LYS A 121 -34.00 5.39 4.01
C LYS A 121 -35.41 4.81 4.18
N ALA A 122 -35.50 3.57 4.64
CA ALA A 122 -36.75 2.87 4.90
C ALA A 122 -36.90 2.58 6.41
N ARG A 123 -38.10 2.81 6.94
CA ARG A 123 -38.48 2.36 8.28
C ARG A 123 -39.01 0.94 8.17
N LEU A 124 -38.43 0.01 8.91
CA LEU A 124 -38.84 -1.39 8.88
C LEU A 124 -39.75 -1.73 10.07
N THR A 125 -40.61 -2.71 9.87
CA THR A 125 -41.55 -3.28 10.84
C THR A 125 -41.52 -4.80 10.71
N ALA A 126 -41.64 -5.53 11.82
CA ALA A 126 -41.64 -6.99 11.78
C ALA A 126 -42.76 -7.55 10.89
N ALA A 127 -43.95 -6.94 10.94
CA ALA A 127 -45.12 -7.40 10.19
C ALA A 127 -44.97 -7.26 8.67
N SER A 128 -44.31 -6.21 8.17
CA SER A 128 -44.25 -5.92 6.73
C SER A 128 -42.88 -6.22 6.12
N HIS A 129 -41.83 -6.31 6.94
CA HIS A 129 -40.44 -6.34 6.47
C HIS A 129 -39.63 -7.49 7.10
N GLY A 130 -40.31 -8.55 7.57
CA GLY A 130 -39.70 -9.76 8.14
C GLY A 130 -38.48 -10.26 7.34
N PRO A 131 -38.59 -10.47 6.01
CA PRO A 131 -37.46 -10.97 5.21
C PRO A 131 -36.21 -10.08 5.24
N VAL A 132 -36.35 -8.75 5.30
CA VAL A 132 -35.20 -7.83 5.43
C VAL A 132 -34.56 -7.97 6.80
N LEU A 133 -35.39 -8.06 7.84
CA LEU A 133 -34.92 -8.19 9.22
C LEU A 133 -34.26 -9.53 9.47
N ASP A 134 -34.80 -10.61 8.89
CA ASP A 134 -34.23 -11.95 8.97
C ASP A 134 -32.91 -12.03 8.20
N TRP A 135 -32.80 -11.41 7.01
CA TRP A 135 -31.52 -11.28 6.31
C TRP A 135 -30.49 -10.53 7.14
N ALA A 136 -30.85 -9.35 7.70
CA ALA A 136 -29.94 -8.57 8.52
C ALA A 136 -29.51 -9.32 9.80
N ARG A 137 -30.41 -10.09 10.41
CA ARG A 137 -30.11 -10.96 11.55
C ARG A 137 -29.15 -12.08 11.15
N ALA A 138 -29.43 -12.78 10.06
CA ALA A 138 -28.59 -13.85 9.54
C ALA A 138 -27.17 -13.36 9.22
N VAL A 139 -27.01 -12.15 8.66
CA VAL A 139 -25.69 -11.55 8.46
C VAL A 139 -24.95 -11.34 9.79
N ARG A 140 -25.60 -10.83 10.84
CA ARG A 140 -24.96 -10.63 12.15
C ARG A 140 -24.57 -11.94 12.82
N GLU A 141 -25.46 -12.92 12.77
CA GLU A 141 -25.20 -14.27 13.28
C GLU A 141 -24.04 -14.91 12.52
N ALA A 142 -23.99 -14.77 11.20
CA ALA A 142 -22.89 -15.24 10.37
C ALA A 142 -21.56 -14.58 10.72
N VAL A 143 -21.53 -13.29 11.06
CA VAL A 143 -20.30 -12.62 11.56
C VAL A 143 -19.82 -13.25 12.87
N THR A 144 -20.72 -13.59 13.77
CA THR A 144 -20.36 -14.22 15.05
C THR A 144 -19.85 -15.65 14.84
N ALA A 145 -20.51 -16.41 13.96
CA ALA A 145 -20.16 -17.81 13.66
C ALA A 145 -18.95 -17.96 12.75
N ALA A 146 -18.55 -16.91 12.01
CA ALA A 146 -17.43 -16.97 11.08
C ALA A 146 -16.06 -17.25 11.74
N ALA A 147 -15.95 -17.11 13.06
CA ALA A 147 -14.75 -17.57 13.78
C ALA A 147 -14.48 -19.08 13.62
N GLU A 148 -15.51 -19.87 13.31
CA GLU A 148 -15.44 -21.33 13.13
C GLU A 148 -15.38 -21.75 11.65
N GLY A 149 -15.40 -20.79 10.71
CA GLY A 149 -15.36 -21.07 9.27
C GLY A 149 -16.04 -20.00 8.42
N SER A 150 -16.57 -20.39 7.26
CA SER A 150 -17.36 -19.48 6.42
C SER A 150 -18.84 -19.83 6.50
N VAL A 151 -19.69 -18.81 6.60
CA VAL A 151 -21.15 -18.97 6.67
C VAL A 151 -21.79 -18.29 5.46
N THR A 152 -22.61 -19.02 4.72
CA THR A 152 -23.39 -18.47 3.61
C THR A 152 -24.71 -17.91 4.15
N VAL A 153 -24.96 -16.65 3.85
CA VAL A 153 -26.26 -15.99 4.05
C VAL A 153 -26.99 -15.98 2.71
N GLU A 154 -28.17 -16.58 2.68
CA GLU A 154 -28.99 -16.67 1.47
C GLU A 154 -29.53 -15.30 1.02
N ALA A 155 -29.79 -15.18 -0.28
CA ALA A 155 -30.35 -13.96 -0.85
C ALA A 155 -31.81 -13.75 -0.41
N ALA A 156 -32.19 -12.52 -0.11
CA ALA A 156 -33.59 -12.12 0.04
C ALA A 156 -34.01 -11.28 -1.19
N ARG A 157 -34.67 -11.94 -2.14
CA ARG A 157 -35.05 -11.36 -3.43
C ARG A 157 -36.47 -10.76 -3.38
N ASP A 158 -36.67 -9.71 -4.16
CA ASP A 158 -37.98 -9.08 -4.42
C ASP A 158 -38.78 -8.76 -3.14
N VAL A 159 -38.09 -8.25 -2.11
CA VAL A 159 -38.71 -7.89 -0.85
C VAL A 159 -39.34 -6.51 -0.97
N ALA A 160 -40.66 -6.41 -0.77
CA ALA A 160 -41.36 -5.14 -0.78
C ALA A 160 -40.93 -4.28 0.43
N LEU A 161 -40.53 -3.03 0.17
CA LEU A 161 -40.26 -2.01 1.19
C LEU A 161 -41.40 -0.98 1.28
N ALA A 162 -42.09 -0.76 0.16
CA ALA A 162 -43.28 0.07 0.05
C ALA A 162 -44.01 -0.29 -1.25
N ASP A 163 -45.17 0.32 -1.49
CA ASP A 163 -45.91 0.13 -2.73
C ASP A 163 -45.04 0.50 -3.94
N GLY A 164 -44.83 -0.49 -4.82
CA GLY A 164 -43.99 -0.34 -6.02
C GLY A 164 -42.48 -0.31 -5.76
N ILE A 165 -42.01 -0.45 -4.52
CA ILE A 165 -40.58 -0.42 -4.16
C ILE A 165 -40.16 -1.79 -3.64
N PHE A 166 -39.29 -2.45 -4.39
CA PHE A 166 -38.73 -3.76 -4.04
C PHE A 166 -37.22 -3.68 -3.90
N VAL A 167 -36.67 -4.40 -2.92
CA VAL A 167 -35.22 -4.55 -2.71
C VAL A 167 -34.80 -6.00 -2.95
N ARG A 168 -33.58 -6.16 -3.48
CA ARG A 168 -32.91 -7.45 -3.65
C ARG A 168 -31.63 -7.43 -2.82
N LEU A 169 -31.65 -8.14 -1.71
CA LEU A 169 -30.48 -8.31 -0.85
C LEU A 169 -29.70 -9.54 -1.34
N PRO A 170 -28.38 -9.41 -1.58
CA PRO A 170 -27.60 -10.47 -2.19
C PRO A 170 -27.35 -11.61 -1.20
N ALA A 171 -27.07 -12.80 -1.76
CA ALA A 171 -26.39 -13.84 -1.00
C ALA A 171 -24.96 -13.39 -0.73
N ILE A 172 -24.46 -13.64 0.48
CA ILE A 172 -23.08 -13.28 0.86
C ILE A 172 -22.46 -14.44 1.65
N VAL A 173 -21.19 -14.73 1.38
CA VAL A 173 -20.40 -15.65 2.21
C VAL A 173 -19.65 -14.80 3.23
N VAL A 174 -19.95 -14.94 4.50
CA VAL A 174 -19.27 -14.24 5.59
C VAL A 174 -18.12 -15.11 6.09
N LYS A 175 -16.94 -14.51 6.27
CA LYS A 175 -15.71 -15.17 6.70
C LYS A 175 -15.05 -14.36 7.81
N ASP A 176 -14.26 -15.02 8.65
CA ASP A 176 -13.50 -14.32 9.67
C ASP A 176 -12.59 -13.22 9.06
N ALA A 177 -12.42 -12.13 9.79
CA ALA A 177 -11.58 -10.99 9.42
C ALA A 177 -10.13 -11.39 9.06
N THR A 178 -9.62 -12.46 9.66
CA THR A 178 -8.24 -12.94 9.48
C THR A 178 -8.11 -13.99 8.38
N THR A 179 -9.22 -14.37 7.72
CA THR A 179 -9.21 -15.43 6.70
C THR A 179 -8.28 -15.07 5.53
N LYS A 180 -7.40 -16.02 5.17
CA LYS A 180 -6.54 -15.93 3.98
C LYS A 180 -7.35 -15.77 2.69
N ALA A 181 -6.68 -15.34 1.62
CA ALA A 181 -7.34 -15.16 0.33
C ALA A 181 -7.94 -16.49 -0.19
N SER A 182 -9.26 -16.53 -0.34
CA SER A 182 -9.99 -17.74 -0.69
C SER A 182 -10.02 -18.10 -2.17
N ASN A 183 -9.39 -17.27 -3.01
CA ASN A 183 -9.20 -17.55 -4.43
C ASN A 183 -7.96 -16.81 -4.93
N PHE A 184 -7.48 -17.24 -6.10
CA PHE A 184 -6.30 -16.69 -6.75
C PHE A 184 -6.39 -15.18 -7.03
N ASP A 185 -7.54 -14.71 -7.53
CA ASP A 185 -7.71 -13.30 -7.87
C ASP A 185 -7.61 -12.40 -6.63
N LEU A 186 -8.23 -12.82 -5.53
CA LEU A 186 -8.17 -12.11 -4.27
C LEU A 186 -6.76 -12.11 -3.68
N TRP A 187 -6.02 -13.22 -3.84
CA TRP A 187 -4.63 -13.31 -3.41
C TRP A 187 -3.75 -12.30 -4.15
N LEU A 188 -3.88 -12.22 -5.49
CA LEU A 188 -3.20 -11.22 -6.31
C LEU A 188 -3.61 -9.79 -5.93
N GLN A 189 -4.91 -9.55 -5.72
CA GLN A 189 -5.43 -8.21 -5.43
C GLN A 189 -5.00 -7.67 -4.06
N ARG A 190 -4.77 -8.57 -3.08
CA ARG A 190 -4.27 -8.20 -1.75
C ARG A 190 -2.75 -7.99 -1.70
N GLY A 191 -2.03 -8.33 -2.77
CA GLY A 191 -0.58 -8.21 -2.79
C GLY A 191 -0.05 -6.77 -2.79
N ARG A 192 1.27 -6.66 -2.85
CA ARG A 192 2.03 -5.41 -2.78
C ARG A 192 2.88 -5.25 -4.03
N LEU A 193 3.09 -4.01 -4.46
CA LEU A 193 3.98 -3.62 -5.55
C LEU A 193 5.19 -2.90 -4.98
N ALA A 194 6.38 -3.35 -5.33
CA ALA A 194 7.62 -2.66 -5.04
C ALA A 194 8.06 -1.81 -6.24
N ALA A 195 8.45 -0.58 -5.96
CA ALA A 195 9.08 0.34 -6.88
C ALA A 195 10.43 0.79 -6.31
N ALA A 196 11.39 1.12 -7.18
CA ALA A 196 12.62 1.76 -6.75
C ALA A 196 12.32 3.21 -6.35
N PHE A 197 12.69 3.59 -5.12
CA PHE A 197 12.63 5.00 -4.73
C PHE A 197 13.69 5.78 -5.49
N ARG A 198 13.28 6.93 -6.05
CA ARG A 198 14.15 7.83 -6.80
C ARG A 198 14.16 9.16 -6.06
N PRO A 199 15.11 9.37 -5.13
CA PRO A 199 15.21 10.66 -4.46
C PRO A 199 15.51 11.77 -5.47
N ASP A 200 15.26 13.02 -5.06
CA ASP A 200 15.75 14.20 -5.77
C ASP A 200 17.26 14.01 -6.05
N PRO A 201 17.72 14.09 -7.32
CA PRO A 201 19.14 13.97 -7.66
C PRO A 201 20.05 14.99 -6.96
N SER A 202 19.48 16.06 -6.38
CA SER A 202 20.19 17.09 -5.62
C SER A 202 20.31 16.80 -4.12
N PHE A 203 19.60 15.79 -3.59
CA PHE A 203 19.66 15.45 -2.18
C PHE A 203 21.09 15.11 -1.75
N LEU A 204 21.59 15.73 -0.67
CA LEU A 204 22.96 15.62 -0.15
C LEU A 204 24.06 16.15 -1.08
N ARG A 205 23.71 16.94 -2.10
CA ARG A 205 24.65 17.42 -3.13
C ARG A 205 24.50 18.92 -3.36
N VAL A 206 25.63 19.63 -3.33
CA VAL A 206 25.65 21.04 -3.71
C VAL A 206 25.90 21.14 -5.22
N HIS A 207 25.09 21.94 -5.89
CA HIS A 207 25.22 22.20 -7.32
C HIS A 207 25.79 23.58 -7.59
N ILE A 208 26.78 23.63 -8.49
CA ILE A 208 27.40 24.87 -8.93
C ILE A 208 27.06 25.04 -10.41
N ASN A 209 26.27 26.08 -10.72
CA ASN A 209 26.04 26.48 -12.10
C ASN A 209 27.24 27.27 -12.60
N LEU A 210 27.78 26.84 -13.74
CA LEU A 210 28.95 27.45 -14.35
C LEU A 210 28.54 28.63 -15.22
N ARG A 211 29.42 29.64 -15.27
CA ARG A 211 29.23 30.83 -16.10
C ARG A 211 29.34 30.50 -17.59
N ALA A 212 30.22 29.57 -17.96
CA ALA A 212 30.42 29.04 -19.29
C ALA A 212 30.47 27.50 -19.29
N ASP A 213 30.33 26.89 -20.47
CA ASP A 213 30.46 25.44 -20.64
C ASP A 213 31.91 25.02 -20.46
N LEU A 214 32.13 23.93 -19.72
CA LEU A 214 33.48 23.36 -19.58
C LEU A 214 33.92 22.69 -20.89
N PRO A 215 35.12 23.00 -21.40
CA PRO A 215 35.66 22.32 -22.56
C PRO A 215 35.97 20.85 -22.20
N PRO A 216 35.64 19.89 -23.09
CA PRO A 216 35.96 18.48 -22.86
C PRO A 216 37.48 18.27 -22.84
N GLY A 217 37.93 17.24 -22.10
CA GLY A 217 39.35 16.87 -22.01
C GLY A 217 40.00 17.27 -20.69
N THR A 218 41.14 17.97 -20.72
CA THR A 218 41.98 18.20 -19.53
C THR A 218 41.28 18.99 -18.42
N VAL A 219 40.48 19.99 -18.77
CA VAL A 219 39.75 20.82 -17.80
C VAL A 219 38.64 20.01 -17.12
N GLU A 220 37.90 19.22 -17.88
CA GLU A 220 36.92 18.26 -17.36
C GLU A 220 37.57 17.23 -16.43
N GLN A 221 38.71 16.64 -16.81
CA GLN A 221 39.42 15.70 -15.96
C GLN A 221 39.88 16.35 -14.65
N THR A 222 40.32 17.61 -14.71
CA THR A 222 40.74 18.38 -13.52
C THR A 222 39.57 18.60 -12.55
N VAL A 223 38.37 18.86 -13.07
CA VAL A 223 37.14 18.98 -12.25
C VAL A 223 36.82 17.65 -11.56
N LEU A 224 36.91 16.53 -12.29
CA LEU A 224 36.69 15.19 -11.76
C LEU A 224 37.72 14.83 -10.68
N ASP A 225 38.99 15.15 -10.89
CA ASP A 225 40.10 14.85 -9.96
C ASP A 225 39.95 15.59 -8.62
N VAL A 226 39.31 16.77 -8.61
CA VAL A 226 38.98 17.51 -7.37
C VAL A 226 37.78 16.89 -6.63
N GLY A 227 37.02 16.00 -7.28
CA GLY A 227 35.88 15.27 -6.71
C GLY A 227 34.52 15.87 -7.07
N PHE A 228 34.44 16.75 -8.06
CA PHE A 228 33.16 17.21 -8.61
C PHE A 228 32.68 16.26 -9.70
N GLU A 229 31.37 16.03 -9.76
CA GLU A 229 30.71 15.33 -10.86
C GLU A 229 30.13 16.34 -11.86
N MET A 230 30.11 15.96 -13.14
CA MET A 230 29.59 16.76 -14.25
C MET A 230 28.34 16.11 -14.87
N PRO A 231 27.16 16.23 -14.25
CA PRO A 231 25.92 15.74 -14.84
C PRO A 231 25.55 16.47 -16.15
N ARG A 232 26.03 17.70 -16.34
CA ARG A 232 25.88 18.52 -17.56
C ARG A 232 27.10 19.44 -17.72
N THR A 233 27.43 19.81 -18.95
CA THR A 233 28.60 20.66 -19.31
C THR A 233 28.66 22.01 -18.56
N ARG A 234 27.52 22.51 -18.08
CA ARG A 234 27.39 23.79 -17.37
C ARG A 234 27.01 23.67 -15.89
N ARG A 235 27.05 22.46 -15.31
CA ARG A 235 26.69 22.25 -13.90
C ARG A 235 27.60 21.22 -13.26
N LEU A 236 28.26 21.65 -12.20
CA LEU A 236 29.00 20.76 -11.31
C LEU A 236 28.10 20.32 -10.16
N SER A 237 28.40 19.14 -9.63
CA SER A 237 27.73 18.59 -8.46
C SER A 237 28.78 18.01 -7.53
N ILE A 238 28.62 18.20 -6.23
CA ILE A 238 29.51 17.57 -5.25
C ILE A 238 28.72 17.12 -4.02
N PRO A 239 28.91 15.87 -3.55
CA PRO A 239 28.35 15.45 -2.28
C PRO A 239 29.06 16.18 -1.14
N TYR A 240 28.29 16.72 -0.20
CA TYR A 240 28.83 17.39 0.99
C TYR A 240 28.85 16.47 2.23
N LEU A 241 28.13 15.35 2.17
CA LEU A 241 28.25 14.20 3.07
C LEU A 241 28.57 12.95 2.24
N GLN A 242 29.47 12.11 2.75
CA GLN A 242 29.88 10.84 2.13
C GLN A 242 30.08 9.82 3.24
N THR A 243 29.85 8.55 2.95
CA THR A 243 30.22 7.46 3.88
C THR A 243 31.50 6.78 3.40
N VAL A 244 32.32 6.28 4.33
CA VAL A 244 33.57 5.56 4.00
C VAL A 244 33.30 4.33 3.10
N GLU A 245 32.09 3.79 3.18
CA GLU A 245 31.61 2.66 2.37
C GLU A 245 31.17 3.05 0.93
N ASP A 246 31.23 4.31 0.52
CA ASP A 246 31.01 4.69 -0.90
C ASP A 246 32.13 4.17 -1.84
N PHE A 247 33.20 3.57 -1.28
CA PHE A 247 34.36 3.03 -2.01
C PHE A 247 34.47 1.50 -2.03
N ASP A 248 33.63 0.78 -1.28
CA ASP A 248 33.62 -0.68 -1.29
C ASP A 248 32.24 -1.17 -1.71
N ASP A 249 32.19 -1.84 -2.87
CA ASP A 249 31.14 -2.80 -3.23
C ASP A 249 31.16 -3.96 -2.22
N ALA A 250 30.85 -3.67 -0.96
CA ALA A 250 30.69 -4.68 0.06
C ALA A 250 29.50 -5.56 -0.34
N PRO A 251 29.69 -6.89 -0.43
CA PRO A 251 28.66 -7.83 -0.83
C PRO A 251 27.69 -8.08 0.34
N ASP A 252 27.11 -7.02 0.91
CA ASP A 252 26.08 -7.15 1.93
C ASP A 252 24.73 -7.50 1.27
N GLY A 253 24.59 -8.78 0.95
CA GLY A 253 23.41 -9.61 1.17
C GLY A 253 22.07 -9.25 0.50
N SER A 254 21.93 -8.14 -0.21
CA SER A 254 20.62 -7.53 -0.54
C SER A 254 20.25 -7.53 -2.04
N GLY A 255 20.98 -8.23 -2.90
CA GLY A 255 20.83 -8.14 -4.37
C GLY A 255 19.72 -8.97 -5.03
N HIS A 256 19.06 -9.90 -4.33
CA HIS A 256 18.18 -10.89 -4.98
C HIS A 256 16.78 -11.07 -4.37
N TRP A 257 16.40 -10.29 -3.36
CA TRP A 257 15.06 -10.45 -2.78
C TRP A 257 13.95 -10.17 -3.82
N ARG A 258 14.15 -9.21 -4.74
CA ARG A 258 13.20 -8.95 -5.83
C ARG A 258 13.03 -10.18 -6.72
N SER A 259 14.13 -10.76 -7.20
CA SER A 259 14.05 -11.95 -8.08
C SER A 259 13.56 -13.21 -7.37
N ARG A 260 13.69 -13.29 -6.04
CA ARG A 260 13.25 -14.43 -5.23
C ARG A 260 11.78 -14.32 -4.80
N PHE A 261 11.41 -13.20 -4.19
CA PHE A 261 10.12 -13.02 -3.52
C PHE A 261 9.08 -12.29 -4.36
N PHE A 262 9.48 -11.68 -5.48
CA PHE A 262 8.58 -10.89 -6.32
C PHE A 262 8.45 -11.50 -7.72
N ALA A 263 7.29 -11.27 -8.32
CA ALA A 263 7.02 -11.54 -9.72
C ALA A 263 6.83 -10.21 -10.45
N LEU A 264 7.61 -9.96 -11.51
CA LEU A 264 7.45 -8.75 -12.32
C LEU A 264 6.08 -8.77 -13.04
N THR A 265 5.32 -7.70 -12.86
CA THR A 265 4.03 -7.46 -13.55
C THR A 265 4.09 -6.17 -14.34
N GLN A 266 3.07 -5.91 -15.16
CA GLN A 266 2.93 -4.64 -15.88
C GLN A 266 2.84 -3.41 -14.97
N LEU A 267 2.55 -3.58 -13.67
CA LEU A 267 2.52 -2.49 -12.69
C LEU A 267 3.78 -2.39 -11.81
N GLY A 268 4.72 -3.33 -11.94
CA GLY A 268 5.92 -3.41 -11.11
C GLY A 268 6.14 -4.78 -10.49
N ASP A 269 7.12 -4.87 -9.58
CA ASP A 269 7.46 -6.09 -8.87
C ASP A 269 6.37 -6.41 -7.84
N TRP A 270 5.68 -7.54 -7.96
CA TRP A 270 4.58 -7.93 -7.07
C TRP A 270 4.98 -9.01 -6.05
N CYS A 271 4.55 -8.89 -4.79
CA CYS A 271 4.62 -9.97 -3.78
C CYS A 271 3.28 -10.13 -3.03
N SER A 272 3.07 -11.28 -2.37
CA SER A 272 1.86 -11.49 -1.58
C SER A 272 1.85 -10.66 -0.29
N ALA A 273 0.66 -10.39 0.24
CA ALA A 273 0.50 -9.70 1.52
C ALA A 273 1.22 -10.43 2.67
N THR A 274 1.14 -11.76 2.67
CA THR A 274 1.78 -12.64 3.67
C THR A 274 3.31 -12.53 3.59
N CYS A 275 3.87 -12.65 2.39
CA CYS A 275 5.31 -12.51 2.18
C CYS A 275 5.80 -11.12 2.62
N HIS A 276 5.06 -10.06 2.30
CA HIS A 276 5.37 -8.73 2.80
C HIS A 276 5.34 -8.65 4.33
N ALA A 277 4.28 -9.12 4.98
CA ALA A 277 4.18 -9.08 6.43
C ALA A 277 5.35 -9.78 7.14
N GLU A 278 5.83 -10.91 6.59
CA GLU A 278 6.89 -11.71 7.21
C GLU A 278 8.31 -11.29 6.82
N ARG A 279 8.51 -10.78 5.59
CA ARG A 279 9.83 -10.52 5.01
C ARG A 279 10.11 -9.04 4.71
N ASN A 280 9.20 -8.11 5.05
CA ASN A 280 9.42 -6.67 4.85
C ASN A 280 10.81 -6.17 5.34
N PRO A 281 11.35 -6.60 6.49
CA PRO A 281 12.67 -6.15 6.95
C PRO A 281 13.82 -6.43 5.98
N VAL A 282 13.69 -7.41 5.07
CA VAL A 282 14.73 -7.73 4.07
C VAL A 282 14.51 -7.03 2.72
N PHE A 283 13.38 -6.36 2.52
CA PHE A 283 13.05 -5.68 1.25
C PHE A 283 13.67 -4.29 1.18
N ARG A 284 15.00 -4.26 1.18
CA ARG A 284 15.80 -3.03 1.16
C ARG A 284 16.77 -3.05 0.00
N LYS A 285 17.06 -1.89 -0.58
CA LYS A 285 18.09 -1.74 -1.61
C LYS A 285 19.48 -1.81 -0.96
N ALA A 286 20.46 -2.38 -1.67
CA ALA A 286 21.87 -2.33 -1.29
C ALA A 286 22.32 -0.91 -0.89
N GLY A 287 23.20 -0.80 0.11
CA GLY A 287 23.63 0.47 0.70
C GLY A 287 22.66 1.05 1.74
N HIS A 288 21.79 0.23 2.34
CA HIS A 288 20.85 0.66 3.39
C HIS A 288 21.57 1.28 4.58
N GLU A 289 22.56 0.59 5.16
CA GLU A 289 23.35 1.10 6.28
C GLU A 289 24.07 2.42 5.96
N GLY A 290 24.61 2.53 4.73
CA GLY A 290 25.16 3.79 4.21
C GLY A 290 24.15 4.93 4.25
N ARG A 291 22.92 4.69 3.76
CA ARG A 291 21.86 5.70 3.77
C ARG A 291 21.36 6.03 5.18
N VAL A 292 21.29 5.05 6.09
CA VAL A 292 21.00 5.29 7.52
C VAL A 292 22.02 6.25 8.11
N ARG A 293 23.31 5.96 7.91
CA ARG A 293 24.39 6.83 8.41
C ARG A 293 24.38 8.21 7.76
N LEU A 294 24.11 8.33 6.47
CA LEU A 294 23.98 9.64 5.80
C LEU A 294 22.85 10.48 6.40
N ILE A 295 21.69 9.90 6.67
CA ILE A 295 20.59 10.60 7.35
C ILE A 295 20.99 11.00 8.77
N GLY A 296 21.70 10.12 9.50
CA GLY A 296 22.26 10.45 10.82
C GLY A 296 23.19 11.66 10.77
N LEU A 297 24.19 11.63 9.89
CA LEU A 297 25.14 12.73 9.68
C LEU A 297 24.44 14.02 9.25
N LEU A 298 23.43 13.94 8.39
CA LEU A 298 22.65 15.10 7.98
C LEU A 298 21.93 15.73 9.18
N LYS A 299 21.30 14.91 10.03
CA LYS A 299 20.60 15.38 11.24
C LYS A 299 21.54 16.03 12.26
N GLU A 300 22.81 15.64 12.30
CA GLU A 300 23.83 16.31 13.13
C GLU A 300 24.13 17.75 12.66
N LEU A 301 23.86 18.11 11.41
CA LEU A 301 24.09 19.46 10.87
C LEU A 301 23.07 20.51 11.36
N VAL A 302 22.14 20.11 12.24
CA VAL A 302 21.37 21.06 13.05
C VAL A 302 22.29 21.80 14.03
N ASP A 303 23.38 21.16 14.48
CA ASP A 303 24.43 21.81 15.28
C ASP A 303 25.29 22.74 14.39
N PRO A 304 25.34 24.06 14.69
CA PRO A 304 26.17 25.00 13.94
C PRO A 304 27.65 24.62 13.88
N VAL A 305 28.21 23.99 14.94
CA VAL A 305 29.63 23.60 14.97
C VAL A 305 29.92 22.49 13.95
N GLN A 306 29.04 21.49 13.88
CA GLN A 306 29.17 20.41 12.90
C GLN A 306 28.96 20.93 11.48
N ARG A 307 27.95 21.80 11.31
CA ARG A 307 27.65 22.44 10.03
C ARG A 307 28.83 23.27 9.51
N ASP A 308 29.41 24.11 10.35
CA ASP A 308 30.57 24.94 10.00
C ASP A 308 31.77 24.08 9.59
N GLY A 309 31.98 22.94 10.26
CA GLY A 309 33.02 21.98 9.90
C GLY A 309 32.81 21.35 8.51
N VAL A 310 31.58 20.96 8.17
CA VAL A 310 31.24 20.45 6.82
C VAL A 310 31.34 21.56 5.77
N ARG A 311 30.85 22.76 6.09
CA ARG A 311 30.94 23.94 5.21
C ARG A 311 32.39 24.25 4.86
N GLY A 312 33.29 24.24 5.85
CA GLY A 312 34.72 24.43 5.63
C GLY A 312 35.27 23.45 4.61
N ARG A 313 35.02 22.14 4.79
CA ARG A 313 35.46 21.10 3.83
C ARG A 313 34.89 21.29 2.42
N TYR A 314 33.65 21.74 2.30
CA TYR A 314 33.05 22.07 1.01
C TYR A 314 33.75 23.27 0.35
N LEU A 315 33.97 24.35 1.10
CA LEU A 315 34.64 25.56 0.60
C LEU A 315 36.10 25.27 0.22
N ASP A 316 36.83 24.46 1.00
CA ASP A 316 38.18 24.03 0.65
C ASP A 316 38.22 23.29 -0.70
N ARG A 317 37.20 22.46 -1.00
CA ARG A 317 37.09 21.78 -2.30
C ARG A 317 36.83 22.77 -3.44
N VAL A 318 36.03 23.80 -3.18
CA VAL A 318 35.75 24.88 -4.13
C VAL A 318 37.00 25.73 -4.40
N GLU A 319 37.80 26.03 -3.37
CA GLU A 319 39.11 26.69 -3.52
C GLU A 319 40.11 25.83 -4.28
N ARG A 320 40.17 24.51 -4.00
CA ARG A 320 41.01 23.59 -4.78
C ARG A 320 40.61 23.55 -6.25
N LEU A 321 39.32 23.57 -6.54
CA LEU A 321 38.84 23.65 -7.92
C LEU A 321 39.28 24.96 -8.59
N TRP A 322 39.17 26.09 -7.90
CA TRP A 322 39.66 27.38 -8.38
C TRP A 322 41.16 27.35 -8.70
N ALA A 323 41.97 26.84 -7.77
CA ALA A 323 43.41 26.73 -7.96
C ALA A 323 43.77 25.79 -9.13
N ALA A 324 43.04 24.68 -9.29
CA ALA A 324 43.28 23.72 -10.35
C ALA A 324 42.90 24.23 -11.75
N LEU A 325 41.89 25.11 -11.83
CA LEU A 325 41.50 25.79 -13.08
C LEU A 325 42.41 26.97 -13.44
N GLY A 326 43.25 27.44 -12.51
CA GLY A 326 44.27 28.47 -12.77
C GLY A 326 43.68 29.79 -13.29
N GLU A 327 44.32 30.37 -14.31
CA GLU A 327 43.92 31.66 -14.90
C GLU A 327 42.51 31.61 -15.53
N ASP A 328 42.04 30.42 -15.94
CA ASP A 328 40.73 30.24 -16.57
C ASP A 328 39.59 30.11 -15.56
N ALA A 329 39.88 30.02 -14.25
CA ALA A 329 38.88 29.77 -13.21
C ALA A 329 37.73 30.80 -13.21
N GLY A 330 38.04 32.08 -13.42
CA GLY A 330 37.06 33.17 -13.47
C GLY A 330 36.08 33.12 -14.65
N THR A 331 36.41 32.35 -15.69
CA THR A 331 35.54 32.08 -16.84
C THR A 331 34.38 31.15 -16.46
N PHE A 332 34.60 30.23 -15.54
CA PHE A 332 33.64 29.18 -15.18
C PHE A 332 32.98 29.40 -13.82
N LEU A 333 33.75 29.86 -12.83
CA LEU A 333 33.33 30.02 -11.44
C LEU A 333 33.02 31.48 -11.10
N SER A 334 32.29 31.67 -10.00
CA SER A 334 31.97 33.00 -9.53
C SER A 334 33.11 33.62 -8.75
N ALA A 335 33.42 34.86 -9.08
CA ALA A 335 34.58 35.57 -8.59
C ALA A 335 34.21 37.00 -8.13
N THR A 336 34.89 37.46 -7.09
CA THR A 336 34.84 38.81 -6.52
C THR A 336 36.28 39.32 -6.44
N ASP A 337 36.55 40.51 -6.99
CA ASP A 337 37.88 41.13 -7.02
C ASP A 337 39.01 40.25 -7.58
N GLY A 338 38.71 39.37 -8.53
CA GLY A 338 39.67 38.46 -9.15
C GLY A 338 39.97 37.18 -8.36
N TYR A 339 39.28 36.96 -7.24
CA TYR A 339 39.36 35.76 -6.42
C TYR A 339 38.02 35.03 -6.37
N ILE A 340 38.01 33.77 -5.95
CA ILE A 340 36.78 33.00 -5.82
C ILE A 340 35.81 33.64 -4.81
N ASP A 341 34.52 33.75 -5.17
CA ASP A 341 33.48 34.26 -4.27
C ASP A 341 33.01 33.17 -3.30
N LEU A 342 33.80 32.89 -2.26
CA LEU A 342 33.45 31.93 -1.21
C LEU A 342 32.14 32.28 -0.50
N GLY A 343 31.78 33.56 -0.43
CA GLY A 343 30.52 34.01 0.18
C GLY A 343 29.31 33.50 -0.61
N GLN A 344 29.36 33.53 -1.93
CA GLN A 344 28.33 32.92 -2.78
C GLN A 344 28.24 31.41 -2.56
N TYR A 345 29.36 30.70 -2.57
CA TYR A 345 29.37 29.24 -2.39
C TYR A 345 28.92 28.82 -1.00
N ALA A 346 29.28 29.58 0.05
CA ALA A 346 28.78 29.38 1.40
C ALA A 346 27.25 29.50 1.46
N ARG A 347 26.66 30.52 0.81
CA ARG A 347 25.19 30.66 0.73
C ARG A 347 24.54 29.49 0.00
N LEU A 348 25.14 29.00 -1.09
CA LEU A 348 24.63 27.82 -1.82
C LEU A 348 24.65 26.56 -0.94
N PHE A 349 25.70 26.38 -0.14
CA PHE A 349 25.80 25.29 0.82
C PHE A 349 24.71 25.38 1.90
N GLU A 350 24.56 26.54 2.54
CA GLU A 350 23.55 26.73 3.62
C GLU A 350 22.13 26.45 3.11
N GLN A 351 21.76 27.04 1.96
CA GLN A 351 20.45 26.80 1.33
C GLN A 351 20.21 25.32 1.04
N ARG A 352 21.26 24.59 0.62
CA ARG A 352 21.15 23.16 0.35
C ARG A 352 20.95 22.34 1.61
N VAL A 353 21.75 22.60 2.65
CA VAL A 353 21.66 21.89 3.93
C VAL A 353 20.32 22.13 4.60
N GLU A 354 19.81 23.37 4.58
CA GLU A 354 18.48 23.70 5.11
C GLU A 354 17.38 22.90 4.42
N TYR A 355 17.36 22.87 3.09
CA TYR A 355 16.39 22.10 2.33
C TYR A 355 16.53 20.58 2.57
N ASP A 356 17.75 20.06 2.64
CA ASP A 356 17.98 18.63 2.92
C ASP A 356 17.53 18.24 4.33
N LEU A 357 17.72 19.13 5.32
CA LEU A 357 17.21 18.94 6.69
C LEU A 357 15.67 18.94 6.73
N GLU A 358 15.01 19.80 5.95
CA GLU A 358 13.54 19.79 5.83
C GLU A 358 13.04 18.46 5.25
N LEU A 359 13.68 17.95 4.19
CA LEU A 359 13.35 16.63 3.65
C LEU A 359 13.60 15.51 4.67
N ALA A 360 14.70 15.57 5.40
CA ALA A 360 15.06 14.57 6.42
C ALA A 360 14.24 14.68 7.72
N ALA A 361 13.39 15.72 7.86
CA ALA A 361 12.41 15.82 8.92
C ALA A 361 11.09 15.09 8.57
N ASP A 362 10.86 14.78 7.29
CA ASP A 362 9.75 13.97 6.83
C ASP A 362 10.06 12.47 7.02
N ASP A 363 9.24 11.79 7.83
CA ASP A 363 9.41 10.37 8.15
C ASP A 363 9.27 9.48 6.91
N GLU A 364 8.36 9.81 6.00
CA GLU A 364 8.11 9.04 4.78
C GLU A 364 9.28 9.15 3.81
N PHE A 365 9.82 10.36 3.62
CA PHE A 365 11.04 10.57 2.86
C PHE A 365 12.22 9.80 3.47
N CYS A 366 12.42 9.91 4.79
CA CYS A 366 13.49 9.20 5.49
C CYS A 366 13.42 7.69 5.27
N THR A 367 12.25 7.09 5.50
CA THR A 367 12.04 5.66 5.31
C THR A 367 12.31 5.25 3.86
N ARG A 368 11.73 5.95 2.87
CA ARG A 368 11.92 5.61 1.44
C ARG A 368 13.36 5.80 0.98
N PHE A 369 14.03 6.86 1.44
CA PHE A 369 15.44 7.10 1.14
C PHE A 369 16.29 5.95 1.70
N VAL A 370 16.16 5.66 2.99
CA VAL A 370 16.92 4.63 3.69
C VAL A 370 16.67 3.23 3.10
N ASP A 371 15.42 2.84 2.90
CA ASP A 371 15.08 1.54 2.31
C ASP A 371 15.42 1.49 0.82
N GLY A 372 15.44 2.63 0.13
CA GLY A 372 15.73 2.74 -1.30
C GLY A 372 14.64 2.15 -2.21
N VAL A 373 13.51 1.79 -1.61
CA VAL A 373 12.35 1.21 -2.28
C VAL A 373 11.07 1.77 -1.65
N GLU A 374 10.02 1.75 -2.44
CA GLU A 374 8.67 2.03 -1.98
C GLU A 374 7.84 0.78 -2.21
N ILE A 375 7.13 0.33 -1.18
CA ILE A 375 6.24 -0.83 -1.29
C ILE A 375 4.81 -0.36 -1.01
N ILE A 376 3.98 -0.40 -2.05
CA ILE A 376 2.59 0.02 -2.01
C ILE A 376 1.67 -1.18 -2.19
N GLU A 377 0.40 -1.01 -1.88
CA GLU A 377 -0.61 -2.01 -2.20
C GLU A 377 -0.95 -2.01 -3.68
N VAL A 378 -1.33 -3.18 -4.20
CA VAL A 378 -1.89 -3.27 -5.55
C VAL A 378 -3.13 -2.36 -5.65
N PRO A 379 -3.20 -1.49 -6.67
CA PRO A 379 -4.39 -0.67 -6.91
C PRO A 379 -5.65 -1.52 -7.12
N ARG A 380 -6.80 -0.98 -6.70
CA ARG A 380 -8.08 -1.67 -6.85
C ARG A 380 -8.61 -1.53 -8.29
N PHE A 381 -8.57 -2.61 -9.09
CA PHE A 381 -9.03 -2.65 -10.50
C PHE A 381 -10.56 -2.72 -10.71
N ARG A 382 -11.37 -2.29 -9.75
CA ARG A 382 -12.73 -2.82 -9.49
C ARG A 382 -13.81 -2.55 -10.56
N VAL A 383 -13.57 -1.73 -11.58
CA VAL A 383 -14.49 -1.53 -12.73
C VAL A 383 -13.85 -1.86 -14.08
N ASP A 384 -12.53 -1.99 -14.11
CA ASP A 384 -11.77 -2.27 -15.33
C ASP A 384 -11.33 -3.73 -15.33
N THR A 385 -12.26 -4.59 -15.70
CA THR A 385 -12.00 -6.03 -15.86
C THR A 385 -10.93 -6.29 -16.92
N GLY A 386 -10.77 -5.39 -17.90
CA GLY A 386 -9.70 -5.45 -18.89
C GLY A 386 -8.33 -5.27 -18.25
N ALA A 387 -8.14 -4.20 -17.49
CA ALA A 387 -6.90 -3.93 -16.76
C ALA A 387 -6.60 -4.99 -15.70
N TRP A 388 -7.62 -5.50 -14.99
CA TRP A 388 -7.45 -6.62 -14.07
C TRP A 388 -6.93 -7.87 -14.78
N ASN A 389 -7.60 -8.28 -15.86
CA ASN A 389 -7.18 -9.46 -16.62
C ASN A 389 -5.79 -9.26 -17.24
N ALA A 390 -5.43 -8.06 -17.68
CA ALA A 390 -4.08 -7.74 -18.16
C ALA A 390 -3.04 -7.86 -17.04
N PHE A 391 -3.35 -7.43 -15.82
CA PHE A 391 -2.47 -7.58 -14.66
C PHE A 391 -2.26 -9.06 -14.30
N VAL A 392 -3.35 -9.84 -14.21
CA VAL A 392 -3.29 -11.29 -13.94
C VAL A 392 -2.55 -12.03 -15.05
N GLU A 393 -2.76 -11.65 -16.32
CA GLU A 393 -2.03 -12.21 -17.45
C GLU A 393 -0.54 -11.85 -17.41
N SER A 394 -0.19 -10.63 -17.03
CA SER A 394 1.20 -10.24 -16.84
C SER A 394 1.90 -11.06 -15.77
N PHE A 395 1.23 -11.35 -14.66
CA PHE A 395 1.75 -12.23 -13.61
C PHE A 395 1.99 -13.66 -14.15
N ALA A 396 1.01 -14.23 -14.86
CA ALA A 396 1.15 -15.57 -15.43
C ALA A 396 2.22 -15.65 -16.53
N ARG A 397 2.38 -14.59 -17.34
CA ARG A 397 3.49 -14.47 -18.30
C ARG A 397 4.84 -14.49 -17.60
N GLN A 398 4.97 -13.85 -16.43
CA GLN A 398 6.20 -13.94 -15.66
C GLN A 398 6.48 -15.37 -15.18
N LEU A 399 5.46 -16.11 -14.71
CA LEU A 399 5.64 -17.52 -14.33
C LEU A 399 6.08 -18.39 -15.52
N HIS A 400 5.52 -18.15 -16.71
CA HIS A 400 5.97 -18.79 -17.94
C HIS A 400 7.45 -18.46 -18.26
N LEU A 401 7.86 -17.20 -18.10
CA LEU A 401 9.26 -16.82 -18.28
C LEU A 401 10.19 -17.47 -17.24
N GLU A 402 9.71 -17.72 -16.01
CA GLU A 402 10.46 -18.48 -15.02
C GLU A 402 10.56 -19.97 -15.39
N SER A 403 9.53 -20.55 -16.02
CA SER A 403 9.50 -21.98 -16.36
C SER A 403 10.47 -22.39 -17.46
N ILE A 404 10.80 -21.46 -18.37
CA ILE A 404 11.77 -21.70 -19.44
C ILE A 404 13.22 -21.53 -18.98
N LYS A 405 13.46 -20.99 -17.78
CA LYS A 405 14.83 -20.85 -17.25
C LYS A 405 15.36 -22.21 -16.82
N ARG A 406 16.64 -22.46 -17.09
CA ARG A 406 17.35 -23.68 -16.64
C ARG A 406 17.26 -23.88 -15.12
N ARG A 407 17.28 -22.80 -14.34
CA ARG A 407 17.07 -22.78 -12.90
C ARG A 407 16.44 -21.44 -12.50
N SER A 408 15.18 -21.46 -12.05
CA SER A 408 14.54 -20.27 -11.50
C SER A 408 14.86 -20.11 -10.01
N VAL A 409 15.17 -18.88 -9.60
CA VAL A 409 15.33 -18.50 -8.18
C VAL A 409 14.03 -17.93 -7.59
N SER A 410 12.97 -17.78 -8.39
CA SER A 410 11.69 -17.26 -7.94
C SER A 410 10.98 -18.30 -7.09
N LEU A 411 10.76 -17.97 -5.82
CA LEU A 411 10.09 -18.84 -4.86
C LEU A 411 8.60 -18.97 -5.18
N ILE A 412 7.98 -17.90 -5.70
CA ILE A 412 6.60 -17.92 -6.20
C ILE A 412 6.47 -18.96 -7.30
N TYR A 413 7.36 -18.92 -8.31
CA TYR A 413 7.35 -19.90 -9.38
C TYR A 413 7.55 -21.32 -8.86
N GLN A 414 8.51 -21.54 -7.96
CA GLN A 414 8.78 -22.86 -7.39
C GLN A 414 7.55 -23.45 -6.68
N ARG A 415 6.88 -22.68 -5.81
CA ARG A 415 5.64 -23.12 -5.15
C ARG A 415 4.51 -23.37 -6.13
N VAL A 416 4.28 -22.47 -7.09
CA VAL A 416 3.20 -22.64 -8.08
C VAL A 416 3.48 -23.87 -8.95
N SER A 417 4.73 -24.10 -9.34
CA SER A 417 5.12 -25.28 -10.12
C SER A 417 4.86 -26.55 -9.34
N ALA A 418 5.33 -26.64 -8.10
CA ALA A 418 5.11 -27.82 -7.25
C ALA A 418 3.61 -28.11 -7.06
N ALA A 419 2.81 -27.08 -6.75
CA ALA A 419 1.37 -27.22 -6.55
C ALA A 419 0.62 -27.70 -7.81
N LEU A 420 1.09 -27.34 -9.01
CA LEU A 420 0.42 -27.70 -10.27
C LEU A 420 0.96 -28.98 -10.92
N THR A 421 2.12 -29.49 -10.50
CA THR A 421 2.79 -30.65 -11.13
C THR A 421 1.95 -31.95 -11.06
N GLY A 422 1.03 -32.07 -10.09
CA GLY A 422 0.06 -33.18 -10.00
C GLY A 422 -1.30 -32.93 -10.66
N LEU A 423 -1.56 -31.69 -11.13
CA LEU A 423 -2.89 -31.27 -11.57
C LEU A 423 -2.98 -31.03 -13.09
N ALA A 424 -1.86 -30.73 -13.74
CA ALA A 424 -1.82 -30.52 -15.18
C ALA A 424 -0.45 -30.86 -15.78
N GLU A 425 -0.47 -31.48 -16.96
CA GLU A 425 0.73 -31.61 -17.79
C GLU A 425 1.07 -30.24 -18.43
N ASP A 426 2.30 -29.78 -18.17
CA ASP A 426 2.88 -28.49 -18.57
C ASP A 426 1.98 -27.27 -18.24
N PRO A 427 1.84 -26.91 -16.95
CA PRO A 427 0.92 -25.85 -16.51
C PRO A 427 1.32 -24.44 -16.96
N PHE A 428 2.54 -24.26 -17.48
CA PHE A 428 3.12 -22.95 -17.80
C PHE A 428 3.26 -22.69 -19.30
N GLN A 429 2.92 -23.64 -20.18
CA GLN A 429 3.05 -23.46 -21.63
C GLN A 429 2.27 -22.24 -22.17
N ASP A 430 1.07 -22.00 -21.63
CA ASP A 430 0.19 -20.89 -21.99
C ASP A 430 -0.23 -20.13 -20.72
N PRO A 431 0.14 -18.85 -20.56
CA PRO A 431 -0.29 -18.03 -19.42
C PRO A 431 -1.79 -18.06 -19.17
N ARG A 432 -2.63 -18.10 -20.21
CA ARG A 432 -4.10 -18.17 -20.05
C ARG A 432 -4.55 -19.49 -19.45
N ARG A 433 -3.87 -20.59 -19.77
CA ARG A 433 -4.10 -21.90 -19.16
C ARG A 433 -3.65 -21.90 -17.71
N THR A 434 -2.48 -21.33 -17.39
CA THR A 434 -2.01 -21.19 -16.00
C THR A 434 -3.03 -20.45 -15.13
N ILE A 435 -3.58 -19.34 -15.62
CA ILE A 435 -4.62 -18.56 -14.89
C ILE A 435 -5.86 -19.41 -14.65
N LYS A 436 -6.34 -20.14 -15.66
CA LYS A 436 -7.51 -21.02 -15.52
C LYS A 436 -7.27 -22.11 -14.49
N LEU A 437 -6.08 -22.72 -14.47
CA LEU A 437 -5.70 -23.73 -13.50
C LEU A 437 -5.69 -23.15 -12.08
N LEU A 438 -5.01 -22.02 -11.87
CA LEU A 438 -4.93 -21.36 -10.57
C LEU A 438 -6.32 -20.94 -10.05
N ARG A 439 -7.19 -20.40 -10.90
CA ARG A 439 -8.57 -20.06 -10.52
C ARG A 439 -9.42 -21.28 -10.17
N LYS A 440 -9.24 -22.38 -10.90
CA LYS A 440 -10.03 -23.61 -10.73
C LYS A 440 -9.61 -24.40 -9.49
N HIS A 441 -8.31 -24.57 -9.29
CA HIS A 441 -7.74 -25.50 -8.33
C HIS A 441 -7.26 -24.82 -7.04
N TRP A 442 -7.47 -23.51 -6.86
CA TRP A 442 -6.96 -22.76 -5.70
C TRP A 442 -7.30 -23.39 -4.35
N ASN A 443 -8.49 -23.98 -4.23
CA ASN A 443 -9.01 -24.56 -2.99
C ASN A 443 -8.94 -26.10 -2.98
N ASP A 444 -8.34 -26.72 -4.00
CA ASP A 444 -8.12 -28.16 -4.00
C ASP A 444 -7.09 -28.52 -2.94
N VAL A 445 -7.29 -29.66 -2.29
CA VAL A 445 -6.39 -30.16 -1.24
C VAL A 445 -5.26 -30.94 -1.89
N ILE A 446 -4.03 -30.62 -1.49
CA ILE A 446 -2.77 -31.27 -1.87
C ILE A 446 -2.00 -31.62 -0.60
N GLU A 447 -1.01 -32.51 -0.71
CA GLU A 447 -0.03 -32.75 0.35
C GLU A 447 1.10 -31.71 0.23
N ASP A 448 1.51 -31.13 1.35
CA ASP A 448 2.66 -30.22 1.40
C ASP A 448 4.01 -30.96 1.49
N ASP A 449 5.10 -30.23 1.71
CA ASP A 449 6.44 -30.80 1.74
C ASP A 449 6.67 -31.71 2.97
N GLU A 450 5.83 -31.61 4.00
CA GLU A 450 5.85 -32.41 5.23
C GLU A 450 4.83 -33.56 5.16
N GLY A 451 4.05 -33.66 4.07
CA GLY A 451 2.99 -34.66 3.88
C GLY A 451 1.67 -34.28 4.54
N GLU A 452 1.52 -33.04 5.01
CA GLU A 452 0.30 -32.54 5.64
C GLU A 452 -0.68 -32.03 4.58
N ALA A 453 -1.98 -32.21 4.85
CA ALA A 453 -3.03 -31.78 3.94
C ALA A 453 -3.18 -30.24 3.97
N THR A 454 -3.02 -29.60 2.82
CA THR A 454 -3.16 -28.15 2.65
C THR A 454 -3.90 -27.81 1.36
N THR A 455 -4.32 -26.57 1.19
CA THR A 455 -4.88 -26.12 -0.10
C THR A 455 -3.79 -25.63 -1.03
N VAL A 456 -3.98 -25.74 -2.35
CA VAL A 456 -3.09 -25.13 -3.35
C VAL A 456 -2.78 -23.67 -3.02
N GLY A 457 -3.81 -22.87 -2.68
CA GLY A 457 -3.66 -21.47 -2.35
C GLY A 457 -2.83 -21.22 -1.09
N ALA A 458 -3.04 -22.00 -0.03
CA ALA A 458 -2.25 -21.89 1.20
C ALA A 458 -0.78 -22.30 0.99
N TYR A 459 -0.54 -23.37 0.23
CA TYR A 459 0.79 -23.83 -0.15
C TYR A 459 1.53 -22.78 -0.99
N VAL A 460 0.85 -22.20 -1.99
CA VAL A 460 1.41 -21.14 -2.84
C VAL A 460 1.71 -19.87 -2.04
N ASP A 461 0.82 -19.45 -1.15
CA ASP A 461 1.03 -18.25 -0.32
C ASP A 461 2.18 -18.39 0.70
N GLY A 462 2.59 -19.62 1.03
CA GLY A 462 3.74 -19.94 1.89
C GLY A 462 5.09 -19.98 1.16
N TYR A 463 5.24 -19.31 0.02
CA TYR A 463 6.47 -19.39 -0.78
C TYR A 463 7.70 -18.82 -0.09
N GLN A 464 7.51 -17.87 0.82
CA GLN A 464 8.59 -17.27 1.61
C GLN A 464 9.21 -18.24 2.62
N ASP A 465 8.56 -19.35 2.95
CA ASP A 465 9.08 -20.38 3.86
C ASP A 465 10.14 -21.27 3.23
N ILE A 466 10.24 -21.32 1.89
CA ILE A 466 11.33 -22.02 1.20
C ILE A 466 12.70 -21.44 1.63
N TRP A 467 12.72 -20.17 2.02
CA TRP A 467 13.90 -19.46 2.48
C TRP A 467 14.01 -19.50 4.01
N ARG A 468 14.22 -20.70 4.56
CA ARG A 468 14.60 -20.92 5.95
C ARG A 468 16.04 -21.38 6.05
#